data_AF-A0A4R3NYU7-F1
#
_entry.id   AF-A0A4R3NYU7-F1
#
_cell.length_a   1.000
_cell.length_b   1.000
_cell.length_c   1.000
_cell.angle_alpha   90.00
_cell.angle_beta   90.00
_cell.angle_gamma   90.00
#
_symmetry.space_group_name_H-M   'P 1'
#
loop_
_entity.id
_entity.type
_entity.pdbx_description
1 polymer ?
#
loop_
_entity_poly.entity_id
_entity_poly.type
_entity_poly.pdbx_seq_one_letter_code
_entity_poly.pdbx_strand_id
1 'polypeptide(L)'
;MSAAARTKTCGNIRPLVVAACLFIVSLTSVAWSEAARANPYIVVDAKTERVLYAQEPFKRWYPASLTKLMTAYLTFEDMEAGRLSKNTVITFSAAAAGEPAAKMYFAPGTRVTLDTALKMMLVRSANDAAHAVADNAPGGRSDFINRMNATAKQIGMTDTHFVNANGMDAMNDPQPGQYTTARDMAVLALAIKKKFPDYLDYFTIPGIDADSGEYRNTNLLIDNFNGATGMKTGFTCSSGYNQVSTASRGRKDIIAVALGSASVVARVETAAQLLEAGLNADMRNGPRLATYLPPADADKSVADVTSEVCSAEAAEARAALRDEDGNYILTSPYLHQIPEEFPMVEAKRLPNDTEMASNRLDTLSAVPLPYARPRQ
;
A
#
# COMPACT_ATOMS: atom_id res chain seq x y z
N MET A 1 79.85 -44.60 58.19
CA MET A 1 80.36 -45.49 57.11
C MET A 1 80.01 -44.90 55.77
N SER A 2 80.72 -45.30 54.71
CA SER A 2 80.50 -45.16 53.25
C SER A 2 79.22 -44.48 52.71
N ALA A 3 79.25 -43.74 51.59
CA ALA A 3 80.37 -43.34 50.72
C ALA A 3 80.00 -42.10 49.90
N ALA A 4 80.98 -41.50 49.21
CA ALA A 4 80.79 -40.31 48.38
C ALA A 4 80.68 -40.64 46.88
N ALA A 5 79.96 -39.80 46.14
CA ALA A 5 80.02 -39.73 44.68
C ALA A 5 80.06 -38.27 44.19
N ARG A 6 81.06 -37.92 43.38
CA ARG A 6 81.15 -36.72 42.54
C ARG A 6 80.95 -37.19 41.08
N THR A 7 80.48 -36.42 40.08
CA THR A 7 80.20 -34.96 39.99
C THR A 7 78.91 -34.76 39.14
N LYS A 8 78.63 -33.82 38.22
CA LYS A 8 79.37 -32.73 37.53
C LYS A 8 78.40 -31.60 37.05
N THR A 9 78.98 -30.61 36.38
CA THR A 9 78.40 -29.50 35.60
C THR A 9 77.45 -29.94 34.46
N CYS A 10 76.58 -29.10 33.87
CA CYS A 10 76.41 -27.63 33.96
C CYS A 10 74.97 -27.21 33.59
N GLY A 11 74.50 -26.06 34.07
CA GLY A 11 73.23 -25.43 33.68
C GLY A 11 73.00 -24.14 34.47
N ASN A 12 72.89 -23.00 33.79
CA ASN A 12 73.20 -21.69 34.40
C ASN A 12 71.98 -20.73 34.43
N ILE A 13 71.94 -19.89 35.47
CA ILE A 13 71.23 -18.59 35.55
C ILE A 13 69.67 -18.58 35.68
N ARG A 14 69.26 -18.27 36.92
CA ARG A 14 68.13 -17.44 37.45
C ARG A 14 67.51 -16.35 36.50
N PRO A 15 66.37 -15.70 36.87
CA PRO A 15 65.42 -15.95 37.98
C PRO A 15 63.91 -15.85 37.62
N LEU A 16 63.08 -16.18 38.61
CA LEU A 16 61.74 -15.67 38.93
C LEU A 16 61.25 -14.41 38.18
N VAL A 17 60.07 -14.50 37.56
CA VAL A 17 59.12 -13.38 37.37
C VAL A 17 57.73 -13.86 37.78
N VAL A 18 57.00 -13.06 38.57
CA VAL A 18 55.61 -13.30 38.94
C VAL A 18 54.71 -12.34 38.17
N ALA A 19 53.86 -12.89 37.30
CA ALA A 19 52.68 -12.22 36.74
C ALA A 19 51.59 -13.30 36.61
N ALA A 20 50.47 -13.28 37.34
CA ALA A 20 49.46 -12.23 37.45
C ALA A 20 48.60 -12.09 36.18
N CYS A 21 47.44 -12.74 36.24
CA CYS A 21 46.18 -12.47 35.52
C CYS A 21 46.21 -11.80 34.14
N LEU A 22 45.85 -12.57 33.10
CA LEU A 22 44.90 -12.10 32.07
C LEU A 22 44.27 -13.29 31.32
N PHE A 23 43.12 -13.76 31.81
CA PHE A 23 42.24 -14.62 31.02
C PHE A 23 41.53 -13.73 30.00
N ILE A 24 42.10 -13.63 28.78
CA ILE A 24 41.44 -12.94 27.68
C ILE A 24 40.30 -13.83 27.19
N VAL A 25 39.13 -13.67 27.80
CA VAL A 25 37.87 -14.14 27.24
C VAL A 25 37.57 -13.25 26.04
N SER A 26 37.99 -13.69 24.86
CA SER A 26 37.67 -13.01 23.61
C SER A 26 36.15 -13.01 23.40
N LEU A 27 35.49 -11.92 23.79
CA LEU A 27 34.15 -11.61 23.30
C LEU A 27 34.26 -11.37 21.79
N THR A 28 34.12 -12.45 21.02
CA THR A 28 33.75 -12.36 19.60
C THR A 28 32.32 -11.87 19.56
N SER A 29 32.14 -10.56 19.67
CA SER A 29 30.88 -9.88 19.40
C SER A 29 30.51 -10.17 17.96
N VAL A 30 29.71 -11.23 17.75
CA VAL A 30 29.01 -11.47 16.48
C VAL A 30 27.95 -10.39 16.39
N ALA A 31 28.41 -9.22 15.93
CA ALA A 31 27.54 -8.16 15.46
C ALA A 31 26.83 -8.71 14.22
N TRP A 32 25.69 -9.34 14.45
CA TRP A 32 24.69 -9.54 13.42
C TRP A 32 24.34 -8.16 12.90
N SER A 33 24.95 -7.80 11.78
CA SER A 33 24.48 -6.71 10.95
C SER A 33 23.13 -7.14 10.41
N GLU A 34 22.07 -6.85 11.17
CA GLU A 34 20.83 -6.41 10.56
C GLU A 34 21.22 -5.24 9.65
N ALA A 35 21.50 -5.54 8.39
CA ALA A 35 21.73 -4.53 7.38
C ALA A 35 20.47 -3.67 7.37
N ALA A 36 20.58 -2.45 7.90
CA ALA A 36 19.43 -1.63 8.28
C ALA A 36 18.53 -1.41 7.06
N ARG A 37 17.48 -2.22 6.95
CA ARG A 37 16.66 -2.26 5.75
C ARG A 37 15.92 -0.94 5.64
N ALA A 38 16.19 -0.21 4.57
CA ALA A 38 15.47 1.00 4.23
C ALA A 38 13.98 0.65 4.12
N ASN A 39 13.21 1.07 5.13
CA ASN A 39 11.75 1.00 5.15
C ASN A 39 11.26 2.44 5.27
N PRO A 40 11.27 3.25 4.18
CA PRO A 40 10.94 4.67 4.26
C PRO A 40 9.55 4.89 4.85
N TYR A 41 9.47 5.71 5.90
CA TYR A 41 8.20 6.04 6.53
C TYR A 41 8.07 7.52 6.88
N ILE A 42 6.82 7.96 6.98
CA ILE A 42 6.46 9.28 7.51
C ILE A 42 5.11 9.21 8.22
N VAL A 43 4.98 9.95 9.32
CA VAL A 43 3.74 10.12 10.08
C VAL A 43 3.42 11.60 10.17
N VAL A 44 2.20 11.96 9.81
CA VAL A 44 1.73 13.36 9.71
C VAL A 44 0.39 13.51 10.42
N ASP A 45 0.23 14.54 11.25
CA ASP A 45 -1.09 14.95 11.71
C ASP A 45 -1.77 15.81 10.63
N ALA A 46 -2.92 15.35 10.13
CA ALA A 46 -3.60 15.92 8.96
C ALA A 46 -4.28 17.27 9.24
N LYS A 47 -4.50 17.63 10.51
CA LYS A 47 -5.18 18.87 10.91
C LYS A 47 -4.19 20.02 11.14
N THR A 48 -3.00 19.71 11.66
CA THR A 48 -1.89 20.65 11.81
C THR A 48 -0.96 20.69 10.61
N GLU A 49 -0.99 19.65 9.78
CA GLU A 49 -0.10 19.38 8.64
C GLU A 49 1.38 19.19 9.04
N ARG A 50 1.63 18.80 10.29
CA ARG A 50 2.99 18.61 10.82
C ARG A 50 3.45 17.17 10.70
N VAL A 51 4.71 17.02 10.33
CA VAL A 51 5.44 15.74 10.36
C VAL A 51 5.81 15.43 11.81
N LEU A 52 5.30 14.32 12.32
CA LEU A 52 5.51 13.85 13.69
C LEU A 52 6.73 12.92 13.78
N TYR A 53 6.84 11.99 12.82
CA TYR A 53 7.92 11.01 12.71
C TYR A 53 8.29 10.80 11.24
N ALA A 54 9.55 10.50 10.95
CA ALA A 54 10.03 10.20 9.61
C ALA A 54 11.34 9.42 9.64
N GLN A 55 11.50 8.46 8.73
CA GLN A 55 12.76 7.82 8.39
C GLN A 55 12.89 7.74 6.87
N GLU A 56 14.04 8.18 6.35
CA GLU A 56 14.35 8.23 4.91
C GLU A 56 13.17 8.75 4.04
N PRO A 57 12.41 9.78 4.47
CA PRO A 57 11.09 10.06 3.92
C PRO A 57 11.13 10.55 2.46
N PHE A 58 12.32 10.89 1.97
CA PHE A 58 12.65 11.35 0.62
C PHE A 58 13.33 10.30 -0.25
N LYS A 59 13.60 9.08 0.25
CA LYS A 59 14.15 8.00 -0.57
C LYS A 59 13.13 7.62 -1.63
N ARG A 60 13.57 7.58 -2.90
CA ARG A 60 12.73 7.14 -4.01
C ARG A 60 12.44 5.65 -3.93
N TRP A 61 11.19 5.30 -4.20
CA TRP A 61 10.65 3.96 -4.08
C TRP A 61 9.64 3.67 -5.18
N TYR A 62 9.52 2.42 -5.62
CA TYR A 62 8.44 2.02 -6.53
C TYR A 62 7.10 2.11 -5.78
N PRO A 63 6.11 2.89 -6.26
CA PRO A 63 4.86 3.10 -5.53
C PRO A 63 3.98 1.84 -5.45
N ALA A 64 4.14 0.90 -6.39
CA ALA A 64 3.19 -0.16 -6.66
C ALA A 64 1.73 0.40 -6.72
N SER A 65 0.75 -0.39 -6.30
CA SER A 65 -0.68 0.01 -6.25
C SER A 65 -1.02 1.20 -5.33
N LEU A 66 -0.07 1.84 -4.62
CA LEU A 66 -0.32 3.15 -4.01
C LEU A 66 -0.62 4.23 -5.08
N THR A 67 -0.13 4.04 -6.29
CA THR A 67 -0.45 4.84 -7.50
C THR A 67 -1.96 5.07 -7.68
N LYS A 68 -2.79 4.09 -7.30
CA LYS A 68 -4.25 4.17 -7.39
C LYS A 68 -4.86 5.28 -6.52
N LEU A 69 -4.12 5.84 -5.56
CA LEU A 69 -4.50 7.06 -4.84
C LEU A 69 -4.52 8.30 -5.76
N MET A 70 -3.59 8.42 -6.71
CA MET A 70 -3.58 9.53 -7.67
C MET A 70 -4.69 9.33 -8.71
N THR A 71 -4.92 8.09 -9.13
CA THR A 71 -6.06 7.72 -10.00
C THR A 71 -7.39 8.06 -9.35
N ALA A 72 -7.57 7.77 -8.05
CA ALA A 72 -8.73 8.19 -7.27
C ALA A 72 -8.81 9.72 -7.15
N TYR A 73 -7.71 10.42 -6.82
CA TYR A 73 -7.68 11.89 -6.72
C TYR A 73 -8.17 12.56 -8.02
N LEU A 74 -7.68 12.13 -9.19
CA LEU A 74 -8.12 12.68 -10.48
C LEU A 74 -9.58 12.32 -10.80
N THR A 75 -10.02 11.12 -10.44
CA THR A 75 -11.41 10.69 -10.63
C THR A 75 -12.36 11.53 -9.79
N PHE A 76 -12.02 11.78 -8.52
CA PHE A 76 -12.80 12.66 -7.65
C PHE A 76 -12.76 14.12 -8.15
N GLU A 77 -11.63 14.59 -8.71
CA GLU A 77 -11.55 15.92 -9.34
C GLU A 77 -12.45 16.05 -10.58
N ASP A 78 -12.56 14.99 -11.38
CA ASP A 78 -13.47 14.94 -12.53
C ASP A 78 -14.93 14.82 -12.12
N MET A 79 -15.23 14.20 -10.97
CA MET A 79 -16.57 14.14 -10.39
C MET A 79 -17.01 15.49 -9.80
N GLU A 80 -16.16 16.15 -8.99
CA GLU A 80 -16.42 17.50 -8.46
C GLU A 80 -16.63 18.54 -9.59
N ALA A 81 -15.87 18.40 -10.68
CA ALA A 81 -16.01 19.27 -11.84
C ALA A 81 -17.16 18.88 -12.79
N GLY A 82 -18.00 17.90 -12.45
CA GLY A 82 -19.13 17.44 -13.27
C GLY A 82 -18.75 16.79 -14.60
N ARG A 83 -17.47 16.45 -14.81
CA ARG A 83 -16.98 15.74 -16.01
C ARG A 83 -17.27 14.24 -15.95
N LEU A 84 -17.34 13.69 -14.74
CA LEU A 84 -17.73 12.31 -14.45
C LEU A 84 -18.82 12.28 -13.35
N SER A 85 -19.44 11.13 -13.16
CA SER A 85 -20.38 10.88 -12.06
C SER A 85 -20.25 9.43 -11.59
N LYS A 86 -20.77 9.11 -10.40
CA LYS A 86 -20.85 7.72 -9.90
C LYS A 86 -21.50 6.75 -10.91
N ASN A 87 -22.43 7.27 -11.74
CA ASN A 87 -23.17 6.51 -12.75
C ASN A 87 -22.51 6.51 -14.14
N THR A 88 -21.34 7.15 -14.32
CA THR A 88 -20.65 7.09 -15.61
C THR A 88 -20.28 5.65 -15.94
N VAL A 89 -20.58 5.22 -17.16
CA VAL A 89 -20.27 3.88 -17.67
C VAL A 89 -18.77 3.78 -17.93
N ILE A 90 -18.11 2.84 -17.26
CA ILE A 90 -16.71 2.49 -17.50
C ILE A 90 -16.66 1.16 -18.25
N THR A 91 -16.05 1.17 -19.43
CA THR A 91 -15.95 0.00 -20.31
C THR A 91 -14.53 -0.56 -20.27
N PHE A 92 -14.38 -1.85 -19.97
CA PHE A 92 -13.09 -2.51 -19.91
C PHE A 92 -12.56 -2.75 -21.34
N SER A 93 -11.45 -2.10 -21.69
CA SER A 93 -10.78 -2.32 -22.97
C SER A 93 -10.04 -3.67 -22.99
N ALA A 94 -9.57 -4.09 -24.17
CA ALA A 94 -8.69 -5.25 -24.28
C ALA A 94 -7.34 -5.05 -23.56
N ALA A 95 -6.87 -3.81 -23.44
CA ALA A 95 -5.68 -3.48 -22.67
C ALA A 95 -5.94 -3.55 -21.16
N ALA A 96 -7.07 -3.01 -20.68
CA ALA A 96 -7.48 -3.12 -19.28
C ALA A 96 -7.65 -4.59 -18.85
N ALA A 97 -8.36 -5.40 -19.64
CA ALA A 97 -8.51 -6.84 -19.39
C ALA A 97 -7.16 -7.60 -19.43
N GLY A 98 -6.18 -7.09 -20.18
CA GLY A 98 -4.82 -7.65 -20.32
C GLY A 98 -3.88 -7.42 -19.13
N GLU A 99 -4.22 -6.53 -18.19
CA GLU A 99 -3.42 -6.24 -16.99
C GLU A 99 -3.10 -7.50 -16.15
N PRO A 100 -1.99 -7.53 -15.39
CA PRO A 100 -1.68 -8.61 -14.47
C PRO A 100 -2.53 -8.53 -13.19
N ALA A 101 -2.51 -9.59 -12.38
CA ALA A 101 -3.18 -9.61 -11.07
C ALA A 101 -2.51 -8.63 -10.07
N ALA A 102 -3.22 -8.11 -9.06
CA ALA A 102 -4.63 -8.31 -8.73
C ALA A 102 -5.57 -7.58 -9.69
N LYS A 103 -6.65 -8.26 -10.12
CA LYS A 103 -7.63 -7.74 -11.08
C LYS A 103 -9.01 -8.42 -10.90
N MET A 104 -10.02 -7.95 -11.63
CA MET A 104 -11.39 -8.50 -11.62
C MET A 104 -11.65 -9.54 -12.73
N TYR A 105 -10.73 -9.68 -13.68
CA TYR A 105 -10.76 -10.69 -14.75
C TYR A 105 -11.93 -10.54 -15.75
N PHE A 106 -12.48 -9.34 -15.87
CA PHE A 106 -13.54 -9.06 -16.84
C PHE A 106 -13.08 -9.21 -18.30
N ALA A 107 -14.00 -9.67 -19.15
CA ALA A 107 -13.79 -9.75 -20.59
C ALA A 107 -13.80 -8.34 -21.23
N PRO A 108 -13.06 -8.12 -22.33
CA PRO A 108 -13.13 -6.87 -23.10
C PRO A 108 -14.58 -6.54 -23.50
N GLY A 109 -14.97 -5.28 -23.35
CA GLY A 109 -16.34 -4.81 -23.58
C GLY A 109 -17.29 -4.95 -22.38
N THR A 110 -16.83 -5.54 -21.26
CA THR A 110 -17.61 -5.53 -20.00
C THR A 110 -17.76 -4.10 -19.48
N ARG A 111 -18.93 -3.77 -18.96
CA ARG A 111 -19.31 -2.41 -18.53
C ARG A 111 -19.64 -2.41 -17.04
N VAL A 112 -19.17 -1.41 -16.31
CA VAL A 112 -19.49 -1.15 -14.90
C VAL A 112 -19.88 0.31 -14.71
N THR A 113 -20.39 0.68 -13.54
CA THR A 113 -20.46 2.10 -13.13
C THR A 113 -19.10 2.56 -12.59
N LEU A 114 -18.82 3.86 -12.64
CA LEU A 114 -17.62 4.44 -12.02
C LEU A 114 -17.55 4.16 -10.51
N ASP A 115 -18.69 4.13 -9.83
CA ASP A 115 -18.79 3.70 -8.43
C ASP A 115 -18.28 2.25 -8.23
N THR A 116 -18.74 1.30 -9.05
CA THR A 116 -18.24 -0.08 -9.05
C THR A 116 -16.74 -0.14 -9.39
N ALA A 117 -16.27 0.63 -10.36
CA ALA A 117 -14.84 0.67 -10.72
C ALA A 117 -13.97 1.21 -9.58
N LEU A 118 -14.42 2.26 -8.88
CA LEU A 118 -13.75 2.82 -7.69
C LEU A 118 -13.68 1.80 -6.54
N LYS A 119 -14.80 1.12 -6.25
CA LYS A 119 -14.87 0.01 -5.27
C LYS A 119 -13.83 -1.07 -5.58
N MET A 120 -13.81 -1.59 -6.80
CA MET A 120 -12.84 -2.62 -7.25
C MET A 120 -11.39 -2.13 -7.16
N MET A 121 -11.12 -0.91 -7.61
CA MET A 121 -9.79 -0.32 -7.62
C MET A 121 -9.23 -0.11 -6.20
N LEU A 122 -10.07 0.31 -5.25
CA LEU A 122 -9.63 0.69 -3.91
C LEU A 122 -9.61 -0.49 -2.93
N VAL A 123 -10.68 -1.30 -2.90
CA VAL A 123 -10.82 -2.46 -2.00
C VAL A 123 -9.92 -3.61 -2.46
N ARG A 124 -10.18 -4.15 -3.66
CA ARG A 124 -9.46 -5.30 -4.23
C ARG A 124 -8.11 -4.92 -4.87
N SER A 125 -7.79 -3.63 -4.98
CA SER A 125 -6.56 -3.13 -5.62
C SER A 125 -6.48 -3.40 -7.13
N ALA A 126 -7.64 -3.56 -7.80
CA ALA A 126 -7.73 -4.09 -9.15
C ALA A 126 -7.01 -3.24 -10.22
N ASN A 127 -6.10 -3.86 -10.97
CA ASN A 127 -5.31 -3.24 -12.02
C ASN A 127 -6.12 -2.92 -13.28
N ASP A 128 -7.01 -3.83 -13.68
CA ASP A 128 -7.91 -3.69 -14.82
C ASP A 128 -8.94 -2.57 -14.59
N ALA A 129 -9.51 -2.47 -13.38
CA ALA A 129 -10.41 -1.38 -13.01
C ALA A 129 -9.71 -0.01 -13.06
N ALA A 130 -8.49 0.09 -12.53
CA ALA A 130 -7.70 1.33 -12.57
C ALA A 130 -7.31 1.74 -14.01
N HIS A 131 -6.98 0.77 -14.86
CA HIS A 131 -6.72 1.00 -16.29
C HIS A 131 -7.99 1.45 -17.01
N ALA A 132 -9.13 0.78 -16.78
CA ALA A 132 -10.40 1.13 -17.40
C ALA A 132 -10.89 2.53 -16.98
N VAL A 133 -10.71 2.93 -15.73
CA VAL A 133 -10.98 4.32 -15.28
C VAL A 133 -10.16 5.33 -16.08
N ALA A 134 -8.87 5.10 -16.30
CA ALA A 134 -8.03 6.00 -17.10
C ALA A 134 -8.36 5.97 -18.60
N ASP A 135 -8.73 4.81 -19.17
CA ASP A 135 -9.18 4.68 -20.56
C ASP A 135 -10.48 5.47 -20.83
N ASN A 136 -11.41 5.49 -19.86
CA ASN A 136 -12.72 6.13 -19.99
C ASN A 136 -12.75 7.57 -19.42
N ALA A 137 -11.62 8.09 -18.92
CA ALA A 137 -11.52 9.45 -18.41
C ALA A 137 -11.55 10.51 -19.54
N PRO A 138 -11.91 11.78 -19.26
CA PRO A 138 -11.77 12.87 -20.22
C PRO A 138 -10.32 12.96 -20.74
N GLY A 139 -10.15 13.00 -22.06
CA GLY A 139 -8.83 12.95 -22.74
C GLY A 139 -8.23 11.55 -22.90
N GLY A 140 -8.79 10.53 -22.23
CA GLY A 140 -8.31 9.14 -22.27
C GLY A 140 -6.98 8.93 -21.56
N ARG A 141 -6.50 7.67 -21.55
CA ARG A 141 -5.38 7.22 -20.70
C ARG A 141 -4.10 8.03 -20.81
N SER A 142 -3.76 8.51 -22.01
CA SER A 142 -2.54 9.32 -22.22
C SER A 142 -2.64 10.70 -21.56
N ASP A 143 -3.76 11.40 -21.72
CA ASP A 143 -4.00 12.67 -21.01
C ASP A 143 -4.11 12.43 -19.50
N PHE A 144 -4.75 11.34 -19.08
CA PHE A 144 -4.85 10.97 -17.67
C PHE A 144 -3.46 10.83 -17.02
N ILE A 145 -2.51 10.13 -17.66
CA ILE A 145 -1.13 9.99 -17.15
C ILE A 145 -0.39 11.35 -17.14
N ASN A 146 -0.59 12.20 -18.15
CA ASN A 146 -0.06 13.57 -18.16
C ASN A 146 -0.62 14.39 -16.97
N ARG A 147 -1.93 14.29 -16.72
CA ARG A 147 -2.62 14.89 -15.58
C ARG A 147 -2.08 14.35 -14.26
N MET A 148 -1.85 13.05 -14.10
CA MET A 148 -1.28 12.47 -12.87
C MET A 148 0.05 13.15 -12.48
N ASN A 149 0.91 13.41 -13.46
CA ASN A 149 2.20 14.07 -13.26
C ASN A 149 2.09 15.59 -13.05
N ALA A 150 1.21 16.26 -13.81
CA ALA A 150 0.92 17.68 -13.62
C ALA A 150 0.33 17.96 -12.22
N THR A 151 -0.62 17.13 -11.80
CA THR A 151 -1.27 17.17 -10.49
C THR A 151 -0.29 16.84 -9.37
N ALA A 152 0.59 15.83 -9.53
CA ALA A 152 1.65 15.53 -8.57
C ALA A 152 2.49 16.79 -8.29
N LYS A 153 2.98 17.44 -9.34
CA LYS A 153 3.73 18.70 -9.23
C LYS A 153 2.89 19.83 -8.61
N GLN A 154 1.61 19.96 -8.98
CA GLN A 154 0.71 21.00 -8.48
C GLN A 154 0.39 20.87 -6.99
N ILE A 155 0.15 19.67 -6.47
CA ILE A 155 -0.09 19.44 -5.03
C ILE A 155 1.22 19.39 -4.23
N GLY A 156 2.38 19.50 -4.90
CA GLY A 156 3.69 19.59 -4.28
C GLY A 156 4.35 18.25 -3.99
N MET A 157 3.99 17.17 -4.68
CA MET A 157 4.78 15.93 -4.71
C MET A 157 6.05 16.20 -5.53
N THR A 158 7.17 16.46 -4.85
CA THR A 158 8.39 17.01 -5.48
C THR A 158 9.32 15.97 -6.09
N ASP A 159 9.10 14.68 -5.81
CA ASP A 159 9.97 13.60 -6.26
C ASP A 159 9.16 12.33 -6.58
N THR A 160 8.14 12.49 -7.43
CA THR A 160 7.23 11.44 -7.88
C THR A 160 7.05 11.51 -9.40
N HIS A 161 7.00 10.34 -10.05
CA HIS A 161 6.62 10.20 -11.47
C HIS A 161 5.74 8.97 -11.67
N PHE A 162 4.68 9.11 -12.47
CA PHE A 162 3.72 8.05 -12.80
C PHE A 162 3.76 7.76 -14.31
N VAL A 163 3.92 6.49 -14.71
CA VAL A 163 3.84 6.09 -16.13
C VAL A 163 2.52 5.39 -16.48
N ASN A 164 1.77 4.93 -15.47
CA ASN A 164 0.46 4.30 -15.64
C ASN A 164 -0.47 4.57 -14.44
N ALA A 165 -1.76 4.25 -14.59
CA ALA A 165 -2.80 4.53 -13.61
C ALA A 165 -2.97 3.46 -12.50
N ASN A 166 -2.23 2.35 -12.55
CA ASN A 166 -2.42 1.22 -11.62
C ASN A 166 -1.21 0.94 -10.74
N GLY A 167 -0.02 1.39 -11.13
CA GLY A 167 1.23 1.20 -10.42
C GLY A 167 1.89 -0.15 -10.65
N MET A 168 1.67 -0.80 -11.78
CA MET A 168 2.51 -1.93 -12.19
C MET A 168 3.88 -1.44 -12.65
N ASP A 169 4.94 -2.15 -12.26
CA ASP A 169 6.32 -1.80 -12.60
C ASP A 169 6.54 -1.95 -14.11
N ALA A 170 6.77 -0.83 -14.79
CA ALA A 170 7.14 -0.82 -16.20
C ALA A 170 8.63 -1.17 -16.38
N MET A 171 9.00 -2.40 -16.02
CA MET A 171 10.38 -2.95 -16.00
C MET A 171 11.15 -2.83 -17.33
N ASN A 172 10.46 -2.50 -18.42
CA ASN A 172 11.03 -2.37 -19.77
C ASN A 172 10.78 -0.98 -20.41
N ASP A 173 10.21 -0.01 -19.69
CA ASP A 173 9.99 1.34 -20.24
C ASP A 173 11.27 2.20 -20.21
N PRO A 174 11.42 3.16 -21.15
CA PRO A 174 12.52 4.12 -21.12
C PRO A 174 12.39 5.10 -19.94
N GLN A 175 13.51 5.48 -19.36
CA GLN A 175 13.57 6.41 -18.22
C GLN A 175 13.02 7.81 -18.57
N PRO A 176 12.38 8.53 -17.62
CA PRO A 176 12.21 8.18 -16.21
C PRO A 176 11.13 7.11 -15.97
N GLY A 177 11.50 6.05 -15.24
CA GLY A 177 10.54 5.06 -14.75
C GLY A 177 9.66 5.60 -13.61
N GLN A 178 8.74 4.77 -13.12
CA GLN A 178 7.77 5.15 -12.09
C GLN A 178 8.37 5.11 -10.67
N TYR A 179 8.23 6.20 -9.92
CA TYR A 179 8.71 6.31 -8.53
C TYR A 179 7.89 7.29 -7.70
N THR A 180 8.00 7.19 -6.38
CA THR A 180 7.47 8.15 -5.40
C THR A 180 8.40 8.23 -4.19
N THR A 181 8.03 9.02 -3.18
CA THR A 181 8.65 9.00 -1.84
C THR A 181 7.58 8.82 -0.76
N ALA A 182 7.95 8.37 0.44
CA ALA A 182 7.00 8.26 1.56
C ALA A 182 6.36 9.63 1.89
N ARG A 183 7.16 10.70 1.84
CA ARG A 183 6.72 12.09 2.02
C ARG A 183 5.69 12.51 0.97
N ASP A 184 5.91 12.20 -0.30
CA ASP A 184 4.98 12.57 -1.37
C ASP A 184 3.66 11.77 -1.30
N MET A 185 3.70 10.50 -0.92
CA MET A 185 2.48 9.73 -0.65
C MET A 185 1.69 10.29 0.54
N ALA A 186 2.34 10.86 1.55
CA ALA A 186 1.66 11.59 2.62
C ALA A 186 1.05 12.92 2.13
N VAL A 187 1.69 13.62 1.19
CA VAL A 187 1.12 14.82 0.53
C VAL A 187 -0.14 14.44 -0.24
N LEU A 188 -0.12 13.34 -1.00
CA LEU A 188 -1.28 12.85 -1.74
C LEU A 188 -2.43 12.44 -0.82
N ALA A 189 -2.15 11.70 0.26
CA ALA A 189 -3.15 11.32 1.27
C ALA A 189 -3.79 12.55 1.94
N LEU A 190 -2.98 13.57 2.28
CA LEU A 190 -3.45 14.83 2.84
C LEU A 190 -4.30 15.62 1.82
N ALA A 191 -3.88 15.67 0.55
CA ALA A 191 -4.62 16.35 -0.51
C ALA A 191 -5.99 15.69 -0.76
N ILE A 192 -6.07 14.36 -0.75
CA ILE A 192 -7.35 13.63 -0.81
C ILE A 192 -8.22 13.99 0.40
N LYS A 193 -7.72 13.83 1.63
CA LYS A 193 -8.51 14.12 2.86
C LYS A 193 -8.99 15.56 2.97
N LYS A 194 -8.26 16.53 2.42
CA LYS A 194 -8.64 17.95 2.43
C LYS A 194 -9.57 18.37 1.30
N LYS A 195 -9.45 17.77 0.11
CA LYS A 195 -10.20 18.18 -1.10
C LYS A 195 -11.46 17.33 -1.31
N PHE A 196 -11.47 16.09 -0.83
CA PHE A 196 -12.46 15.06 -1.18
C PHE A 196 -13.05 14.35 0.06
N PRO A 197 -13.56 15.09 1.07
CA PRO A 197 -14.15 14.48 2.27
C PRO A 197 -15.30 13.53 1.93
N ASP A 198 -16.18 13.94 1.00
CA ASP A 198 -17.40 13.23 0.59
C ASP A 198 -17.13 11.93 -0.21
N TYR A 199 -15.86 11.65 -0.51
CA TYR A 199 -15.40 10.41 -1.16
C TYR A 199 -14.52 9.54 -0.25
N LEU A 200 -14.33 9.91 1.02
CA LEU A 200 -13.47 9.14 1.94
C LEU A 200 -14.04 7.75 2.26
N ASP A 201 -15.36 7.58 2.22
CA ASP A 201 -16.04 6.31 2.49
C ASP A 201 -15.52 5.15 1.61
N TYR A 202 -15.07 5.43 0.38
CA TYR A 202 -14.47 4.42 -0.50
C TYR A 202 -13.22 3.74 0.08
N PHE A 203 -12.50 4.43 0.97
CA PHE A 203 -11.30 3.90 1.64
C PHE A 203 -11.61 3.07 2.89
N THR A 204 -12.84 3.16 3.42
CA THR A 204 -13.33 2.42 4.59
C THR A 204 -14.27 1.26 4.26
N ILE A 205 -14.55 1.00 2.98
CA ILE A 205 -15.28 -0.21 2.56
C ILE A 205 -14.47 -1.45 2.98
N PRO A 206 -15.00 -2.35 3.84
CA PRO A 206 -14.25 -3.50 4.32
C PRO A 206 -14.25 -4.67 3.31
N GLY A 207 -15.28 -4.78 2.47
CA GLY A 207 -15.32 -5.75 1.39
C GLY A 207 -16.29 -5.43 0.25
N ILE A 208 -16.12 -6.13 -0.87
CA ILE A 208 -17.00 -6.06 -2.04
C ILE A 208 -17.48 -7.46 -2.46
N ASP A 209 -18.73 -7.53 -2.91
CA ASP A 209 -19.26 -8.67 -3.66
C ASP A 209 -19.32 -8.31 -5.16
N ALA A 210 -18.58 -9.05 -5.99
CA ALA A 210 -18.41 -8.82 -7.42
C ALA A 210 -18.80 -10.06 -8.26
N ASP A 211 -18.85 -9.94 -9.59
CA ASP A 211 -19.16 -11.06 -10.49
C ASP A 211 -18.20 -12.25 -10.34
N SER A 212 -16.92 -11.98 -10.06
CA SER A 212 -15.87 -12.97 -9.89
C SER A 212 -15.74 -13.50 -8.45
N GLY A 213 -16.70 -13.16 -7.58
CA GLY A 213 -16.75 -13.55 -6.18
C GLY A 213 -16.48 -12.40 -5.19
N GLU A 214 -16.34 -12.79 -3.93
CA GLU A 214 -16.19 -11.92 -2.77
C GLU A 214 -14.74 -11.52 -2.50
N TYR A 215 -14.51 -10.26 -2.11
CA TYR A 215 -13.17 -9.75 -1.81
C TYR A 215 -13.14 -8.79 -0.61
N ARG A 216 -12.39 -9.15 0.43
CA ARG A 216 -11.99 -8.22 1.51
C ARG A 216 -11.01 -7.15 1.01
N ASN A 217 -11.03 -6.00 1.66
CA ASN A 217 -10.09 -4.91 1.45
C ASN A 217 -8.63 -5.36 1.69
N THR A 218 -7.74 -4.96 0.78
CA THR A 218 -6.29 -5.21 0.88
C THR A 218 -5.61 -4.53 2.08
N ASN A 219 -6.25 -3.53 2.69
CA ASN A 219 -5.87 -2.85 3.93
C ASN A 219 -6.54 -3.49 5.15
N LEU A 220 -5.86 -4.46 5.80
CA LEU A 220 -6.38 -5.17 6.97
C LEU A 220 -6.65 -4.28 8.20
N LEU A 221 -6.19 -3.03 8.22
CA LEU A 221 -6.46 -2.10 9.33
C LEU A 221 -7.92 -1.64 9.40
N ILE A 222 -8.69 -1.71 8.31
CA ILE A 222 -10.09 -1.23 8.28
C ILE A 222 -10.94 -2.02 9.30
N ASP A 223 -10.82 -3.35 9.30
CA ASP A 223 -11.53 -4.21 10.24
C ASP A 223 -10.81 -4.35 11.59
N ASN A 224 -9.51 -4.02 11.64
CA ASN A 224 -8.62 -4.53 12.70
C ASN A 224 -7.83 -3.48 13.51
N PHE A 225 -8.02 -2.18 13.26
CA PHE A 225 -7.36 -1.12 14.03
C PHE A 225 -8.36 -0.03 14.45
N ASN A 226 -8.50 0.19 15.75
CA ASN A 226 -9.44 1.15 16.31
C ASN A 226 -9.24 2.57 15.73
N GLY A 227 -10.27 3.08 15.06
CA GLY A 227 -10.28 4.41 14.44
C GLY A 227 -9.62 4.50 13.06
N ALA A 228 -9.35 3.38 12.38
CA ALA A 228 -8.89 3.37 11.00
C ALA A 228 -9.88 4.08 10.04
N THR A 229 -9.34 4.77 9.04
CA THR A 229 -10.10 5.59 8.06
C THR A 229 -9.59 5.43 6.62
N GLY A 230 -8.70 4.47 6.36
CA GLY A 230 -8.09 4.28 5.05
C GLY A 230 -6.62 3.81 5.09
N MET A 231 -5.90 3.82 3.96
CA MET A 231 -6.37 4.22 2.63
C MET A 231 -6.05 3.17 1.55
N LYS A 232 -4.77 2.84 1.34
CA LYS A 232 -4.36 1.96 0.24
C LYS A 232 -3.06 1.24 0.53
N THR A 233 -2.97 0.01 0.05
CA THR A 233 -1.74 -0.80 0.05
C THR A 233 -1.22 -1.02 -1.36
N GLY A 234 0.10 -1.21 -1.48
CA GLY A 234 0.80 -1.62 -2.70
C GLY A 234 1.67 -2.85 -2.47
N PHE A 235 1.93 -3.59 -3.53
CA PHE A 235 2.95 -4.64 -3.59
C PHE A 235 3.35 -4.89 -5.04
N THR A 236 4.66 -4.87 -5.30
CA THR A 236 5.36 -5.58 -6.38
C THR A 236 6.64 -6.17 -5.77
N CYS A 237 7.36 -7.03 -6.51
CA CYS A 237 8.63 -7.56 -6.02
C CYS A 237 9.66 -6.45 -5.78
N SER A 238 9.76 -5.49 -6.70
CA SER A 238 10.69 -4.37 -6.61
C SER A 238 10.37 -3.42 -5.45
N SER A 239 9.08 -3.25 -5.13
CA SER A 239 8.64 -2.31 -4.10
C SER A 239 8.58 -2.89 -2.70
N GLY A 240 8.57 -4.22 -2.55
CA GLY A 240 8.13 -4.85 -1.32
C GLY A 240 6.68 -4.49 -0.97
N TYR A 241 6.29 -4.68 0.29
CA TYR A 241 4.93 -4.43 0.76
C TYR A 241 4.77 -2.99 1.29
N ASN A 242 3.96 -2.18 0.60
CA ASN A 242 3.78 -0.74 0.85
C ASN A 242 2.38 -0.43 1.41
N GLN A 243 2.26 0.58 2.28
CA GLN A 243 0.99 0.97 2.90
C GLN A 243 0.90 2.48 3.19
N VAL A 244 -0.21 3.08 2.75
CA VAL A 244 -0.68 4.41 3.15
C VAL A 244 -1.95 4.19 3.98
N SER A 245 -1.89 4.54 5.26
CA SER A 245 -2.98 4.33 6.20
C SER A 245 -3.30 5.58 6.99
N THR A 246 -4.55 5.69 7.42
CA THR A 246 -5.05 6.84 8.17
C THR A 246 -5.90 6.41 9.34
N ALA A 247 -5.84 7.16 10.44
CA ALA A 247 -6.69 6.91 11.61
C ALA A 247 -7.06 8.20 12.35
N SER A 248 -8.29 8.26 12.85
CA SER A 248 -8.83 9.37 13.64
C SER A 248 -9.31 8.87 14.99
N ARG A 249 -8.86 9.51 16.08
CA ARG A 249 -9.40 9.30 17.44
C ARG A 249 -9.58 10.65 18.13
N GLY A 250 -10.81 10.99 18.47
CA GLY A 250 -11.17 12.27 19.09
C GLY A 250 -10.70 13.46 18.25
N ARG A 251 -9.72 14.23 18.76
CA ARG A 251 -9.15 15.37 18.02
C ARG A 251 -8.04 15.00 17.04
N LYS A 252 -7.38 13.85 17.17
CA LYS A 252 -6.32 13.41 16.24
C LYS A 252 -6.90 13.00 14.89
N ASP A 253 -6.14 13.22 13.83
CA ASP A 253 -6.33 12.61 12.53
C ASP A 253 -4.96 12.44 11.87
N ILE A 254 -4.54 11.20 11.69
CA ILE A 254 -3.15 10.81 11.39
C ILE A 254 -3.08 10.16 10.02
N ILE A 255 -2.04 10.50 9.27
CA ILE A 255 -1.59 9.81 8.07
C ILE A 255 -0.27 9.11 8.42
N ALA A 256 -0.17 7.81 8.18
CA ALA A 256 1.06 7.04 8.25
C ALA A 256 1.34 6.40 6.89
N VAL A 257 2.56 6.56 6.39
CA VAL A 257 3.06 5.88 5.18
C VAL A 257 4.24 5.03 5.58
N ALA A 258 4.27 3.77 5.14
CA ALA A 258 5.40 2.87 5.27
C ALA A 258 5.63 2.15 3.93
N LEU A 259 6.88 2.08 3.49
CA LEU A 259 7.31 1.47 2.22
C LEU A 259 8.33 0.36 2.50
N GLY A 260 8.41 -0.64 1.61
CA GLY A 260 9.48 -1.64 1.59
C GLY A 260 9.36 -2.83 2.54
N SER A 261 8.24 -2.99 3.28
CA SER A 261 8.10 -4.07 4.26
C SER A 261 8.20 -5.47 3.62
N ALA A 262 8.70 -6.45 4.37
CA ALA A 262 8.99 -7.80 3.82
C ALA A 262 7.76 -8.73 3.67
N SER A 263 6.65 -8.45 4.36
CA SER A 263 5.44 -9.29 4.35
C SER A 263 4.17 -8.47 4.60
N VAL A 264 3.00 -9.08 4.37
CA VAL A 264 1.70 -8.47 4.71
C VAL A 264 1.56 -8.21 6.21
N VAL A 265 2.03 -9.14 7.05
CA VAL A 265 2.06 -8.99 8.52
C VAL A 265 2.92 -7.80 8.91
N ALA A 266 4.20 -7.78 8.51
CA ALA A 266 5.12 -6.69 8.83
C ALA A 266 4.58 -5.33 8.37
N ARG A 267 4.05 -5.24 7.14
CA ARG A 267 3.43 -4.03 6.59
C ARG A 267 2.28 -3.51 7.47
N VAL A 268 1.39 -4.40 7.91
CA VAL A 268 0.19 -4.05 8.70
C VAL A 268 0.57 -3.71 10.15
N GLU A 269 1.49 -4.44 10.75
CA GLU A 269 1.97 -4.16 12.11
C GLU A 269 2.78 -2.86 12.19
N THR A 270 3.70 -2.62 11.25
CA THR A 270 4.43 -1.34 11.15
C THR A 270 3.46 -0.17 10.95
N ALA A 271 2.45 -0.31 10.07
CA ALA A 271 1.45 0.73 9.90
C ALA A 271 0.61 0.97 11.17
N ALA A 272 0.23 -0.08 11.91
CA ALA A 272 -0.47 0.05 13.19
C ALA A 272 0.39 0.76 14.26
N GLN A 273 1.67 0.40 14.37
CA GLN A 273 2.62 1.03 15.29
C GLN A 273 2.82 2.52 14.96
N LEU A 274 2.98 2.88 13.68
CA LEU A 274 3.13 4.26 13.24
C LEU A 274 1.88 5.12 13.44
N LEU A 275 0.68 4.56 13.22
CA LEU A 275 -0.58 5.22 13.54
C LEU A 275 -0.72 5.45 15.05
N GLU A 276 -0.47 4.43 15.87
CA GLU A 276 -0.59 4.55 17.33
C GLU A 276 0.42 5.57 17.90
N ALA A 277 1.66 5.59 17.39
CA ALA A 277 2.64 6.62 17.73
C ALA A 277 2.13 8.03 17.38
N GLY A 278 1.61 8.23 16.16
CA GLY A 278 1.04 9.52 15.74
C GLY A 278 -0.18 9.95 16.56
N LEU A 279 -1.04 8.98 16.94
CA LEU A 279 -2.22 9.22 17.78
C LEU A 279 -1.82 9.67 19.19
N ASN A 280 -0.71 9.17 19.75
CA ASN A 280 -0.24 9.55 21.10
C ASN A 280 0.75 10.73 21.14
N ALA A 281 1.36 11.12 20.02
CA ALA A 281 2.33 12.24 19.94
C ALA A 281 1.76 13.64 20.26
N ASP A 282 2.62 14.60 20.62
CA ASP A 282 2.24 16.02 20.67
C ASP A 282 2.22 16.64 19.25
N MET A 283 1.07 17.21 18.87
CA MET A 283 0.85 17.86 17.57
C MET A 283 1.52 19.23 17.42
N ARG A 284 2.17 19.75 18.47
CA ARG A 284 2.72 21.12 18.47
C ARG A 284 4.07 21.24 17.76
N ASN A 285 4.81 20.14 17.66
CA ASN A 285 6.20 20.09 17.22
C ASN A 285 6.35 19.47 15.82
N GLY A 286 7.52 19.62 15.21
CA GLY A 286 7.82 19.11 13.85
C GLY A 286 7.50 20.10 12.71
N PRO A 287 8.14 19.95 11.53
CA PRO A 287 7.96 20.85 10.38
C PRO A 287 6.60 20.63 9.70
N ARG A 288 6.10 21.64 8.97
CA ARG A 288 4.93 21.45 8.09
C ARG A 288 5.34 20.61 6.87
N LEU A 289 4.49 19.66 6.47
CA LEU A 289 4.71 18.76 5.33
C LEU A 289 4.99 19.51 4.01
N ALA A 290 4.29 20.62 3.77
CA ALA A 290 4.49 21.48 2.60
C ALA A 290 5.91 22.09 2.52
N THR A 291 6.53 22.36 3.68
CA THR A 291 7.91 22.88 3.80
C THR A 291 8.95 21.79 4.07
N TYR A 292 8.52 20.56 4.33
CA TYR A 292 9.41 19.43 4.57
C TYR A 292 9.79 18.83 3.21
N LEU A 293 10.88 19.35 2.65
CA LEU A 293 11.36 19.09 1.30
C LEU A 293 12.69 18.32 1.32
N PRO A 294 13.01 17.55 0.26
CA PRO A 294 14.27 16.83 0.16
C PRO A 294 15.49 17.77 0.16
N PRO A 295 16.63 17.35 0.73
CA PRO A 295 17.94 17.97 0.47
C PRO A 295 18.24 18.09 -1.04
N ALA A 296 19.06 19.06 -1.42
CA ALA A 296 19.42 19.29 -2.83
C ALA A 296 20.27 18.15 -3.43
N ASP A 297 20.98 17.43 -2.58
CA ASP A 297 21.81 16.25 -2.82
C ASP A 297 21.10 14.91 -2.53
N ALA A 298 19.78 14.94 -2.26
CA ALA A 298 19.01 13.73 -1.96
C ALA A 298 19.11 12.70 -3.09
N ASP A 299 19.44 11.46 -2.72
CA ASP A 299 19.64 10.33 -3.64
C ASP A 299 18.43 10.10 -4.55
N LYS A 300 18.70 10.03 -5.86
CA LYS A 300 17.71 9.87 -6.93
C LYS A 300 17.62 8.44 -7.49
N SER A 301 18.34 7.49 -6.91
CA SER A 301 18.14 6.06 -7.17
C SER A 301 16.83 5.56 -6.56
N VAL A 302 16.07 4.78 -7.33
CA VAL A 302 14.92 4.03 -6.83
C VAL A 302 15.45 2.72 -6.26
N ALA A 303 15.04 2.35 -5.04
CA ALA A 303 15.39 1.03 -4.48
C ALA A 303 14.56 -0.08 -5.14
N ASP A 304 15.20 -1.21 -5.42
CA ASP A 304 14.57 -2.47 -5.81
C ASP A 304 14.87 -3.51 -4.74
N VAL A 305 13.84 -4.18 -4.20
CA VAL A 305 13.96 -5.22 -3.16
C VAL A 305 13.48 -6.60 -3.64
N THR A 306 13.51 -6.85 -4.96
CA THR A 306 13.07 -8.11 -5.58
C THR A 306 13.83 -9.32 -5.00
N SER A 307 15.13 -9.18 -4.79
CA SER A 307 16.01 -10.19 -4.17
C SER A 307 15.67 -10.51 -2.71
N GLU A 308 15.05 -9.59 -2.00
CA GLU A 308 14.75 -9.70 -0.57
C GLU A 308 13.30 -10.11 -0.28
N VAL A 309 12.38 -9.83 -1.22
CA VAL A 309 10.92 -10.04 -1.02
C VAL A 309 10.35 -11.09 -1.97
N CYS A 310 11.02 -11.43 -3.08
CA CYS A 310 10.56 -12.45 -4.02
C CYS A 310 11.55 -13.62 -4.23
N SER A 311 12.50 -13.81 -3.31
CA SER A 311 13.30 -15.03 -3.25
C SER A 311 12.50 -16.23 -2.71
N ALA A 312 13.09 -17.43 -2.80
CA ALA A 312 12.49 -18.65 -2.27
C ALA A 312 12.41 -18.62 -0.73
N GLU A 313 13.48 -18.15 -0.08
CA GLU A 313 13.59 -17.98 1.37
C GLU A 313 12.55 -16.94 1.87
N ALA A 314 12.35 -15.86 1.10
CA ALA A 314 11.31 -14.88 1.39
C ALA A 314 9.88 -15.46 1.20
N ALA A 315 9.68 -16.41 0.30
CA ALA A 315 8.41 -17.12 0.16
C ALA A 315 8.15 -18.08 1.35
N GLU A 316 9.15 -18.87 1.75
CA GLU A 316 9.09 -19.76 2.91
C GLU A 316 8.83 -18.98 4.21
N ALA A 317 9.59 -17.92 4.45
CA ALA A 317 9.41 -17.05 5.62
C ALA A 317 8.02 -16.37 5.66
N ARG A 318 7.36 -16.16 4.51
CA ARG A 318 5.96 -15.66 4.46
C ARG A 318 4.92 -16.76 4.65
N ALA A 319 5.24 -18.03 4.39
CA ALA A 319 4.35 -19.15 4.69
C ALA A 319 4.24 -19.36 6.21
N ALA A 320 5.35 -19.22 6.94
CA ALA A 320 5.41 -19.29 8.41
C ALA A 320 4.70 -18.14 9.15
N LEU A 321 4.14 -17.16 8.43
CA LEU A 321 3.34 -16.06 8.97
C LEU A 321 1.82 -16.32 8.86
N ARG A 322 1.44 -17.58 8.70
CA ARG A 322 0.05 -18.05 8.68
C ARG A 322 -0.19 -19.18 9.67
N ASP A 323 -1.42 -19.28 10.15
CA ASP A 323 -1.92 -20.42 10.92
C ASP A 323 -2.39 -21.57 10.01
N GLU A 324 -2.90 -22.64 10.60
CA GLU A 324 -3.33 -23.87 9.89
C GLU A 324 -4.52 -23.63 8.95
N ASP A 325 -5.38 -22.64 9.25
CA ASP A 325 -6.48 -22.17 8.41
C ASP A 325 -6.03 -21.18 7.32
N GLY A 326 -4.76 -20.76 7.35
CA GLY A 326 -4.16 -19.84 6.38
C GLY A 326 -4.40 -18.36 6.66
N ASN A 327 -4.96 -17.98 7.81
CA ASN A 327 -5.09 -16.58 8.22
C ASN A 327 -3.73 -15.97 8.57
N TYR A 328 -3.64 -14.64 8.65
CA TYR A 328 -2.39 -13.98 9.03
C TYR A 328 -2.19 -13.99 10.54
N ILE A 329 -1.06 -14.51 11.00
CA ILE A 329 -0.65 -14.38 12.42
C ILE A 329 -0.26 -12.93 12.67
N LEU A 330 -1.03 -12.24 13.51
CA LEU A 330 -0.81 -10.85 13.91
C LEU A 330 -0.54 -10.78 15.42
N THR A 331 0.49 -10.05 15.81
CA THR A 331 1.06 -10.01 17.17
C THR A 331 1.05 -8.62 17.79
N SER A 332 0.91 -7.57 16.99
CA SER A 332 0.87 -6.17 17.44
C SER A 332 -0.26 -5.91 18.44
N PRO A 333 0.02 -5.33 19.63
CA PRO A 333 -1.00 -5.05 20.65
C PRO A 333 -1.96 -3.90 20.28
N TYR A 334 -1.78 -3.29 19.11
CA TYR A 334 -2.65 -2.24 18.56
C TYR A 334 -3.64 -2.78 17.52
N LEU A 335 -3.59 -4.09 17.26
CA LEU A 335 -4.51 -4.80 16.38
C LEU A 335 -5.48 -5.65 17.21
N HIS A 336 -6.65 -5.93 16.65
CA HIS A 336 -7.60 -6.87 17.21
C HIS A 336 -7.47 -8.24 16.48
N GLN A 337 -8.49 -9.09 16.61
CA GLN A 337 -8.67 -10.21 15.68
C GLN A 337 -9.44 -9.71 14.44
N ILE A 338 -8.98 -10.09 13.25
CA ILE A 338 -9.74 -9.84 12.01
C ILE A 338 -11.05 -10.63 12.11
N PRO A 339 -12.23 -10.00 11.99
CA PRO A 339 -13.51 -10.70 12.09
C PRO A 339 -13.73 -11.57 10.86
N GLU A 340 -14.19 -12.80 11.05
CA GLU A 340 -14.46 -13.77 9.97
C GLU A 340 -15.47 -13.21 8.97
N GLU A 341 -16.63 -12.78 9.47
CA GLU A 341 -17.65 -12.02 8.73
C GLU A 341 -17.31 -10.52 8.69
N PHE A 342 -17.67 -9.85 7.58
CA PHE A 342 -17.41 -8.43 7.36
C PHE A 342 -18.44 -7.85 6.36
N PRO A 343 -18.83 -6.57 6.47
CA PRO A 343 -19.81 -5.97 5.57
C PRO A 343 -19.36 -5.96 4.10
N MET A 344 -20.19 -6.50 3.21
CA MET A 344 -19.99 -6.43 1.77
C MET A 344 -20.82 -5.32 1.14
N VAL A 345 -20.23 -4.58 0.19
CA VAL A 345 -20.98 -3.68 -0.71
C VAL A 345 -21.00 -4.24 -2.12
N GLU A 346 -22.12 -4.06 -2.82
CA GLU A 346 -22.26 -4.54 -4.19
C GLU A 346 -21.30 -3.81 -5.15
N ALA A 347 -20.59 -4.60 -5.95
CA ALA A 347 -19.69 -4.17 -7.01
C ALA A 347 -19.86 -5.06 -8.26
N LYS A 348 -21.09 -5.17 -8.76
CA LYS A 348 -21.43 -5.97 -9.94
C LYS A 348 -21.32 -5.17 -11.24
N ARG A 349 -21.14 -5.87 -12.37
CA ARG A 349 -21.20 -5.31 -13.72
C ARG A 349 -22.61 -4.84 -14.09
N LEU A 350 -22.68 -3.97 -15.09
CA LEU A 350 -23.93 -3.64 -15.76
C LEU A 350 -24.38 -4.84 -16.64
N PRO A 351 -25.70 -5.06 -16.79
CA PRO A 351 -26.21 -6.06 -17.72
C PRO A 351 -25.71 -5.82 -19.15
N ASN A 352 -25.39 -6.90 -19.86
CA ASN A 352 -25.09 -6.85 -21.29
C ASN A 352 -26.36 -6.60 -22.12
N ASP A 353 -26.22 -6.31 -23.42
CA ASP A 353 -27.37 -5.92 -24.25
C ASP A 353 -28.42 -7.04 -24.39
N THR A 354 -28.02 -8.31 -24.29
CA THR A 354 -28.92 -9.48 -24.29
C THR A 354 -29.69 -9.60 -22.98
N GLU A 355 -29.03 -9.41 -21.84
CA GLU A 355 -29.66 -9.37 -20.51
C GLU A 355 -30.62 -8.17 -20.39
N MET A 356 -30.23 -7.00 -20.90
CA MET A 356 -31.13 -5.85 -21.01
C MET A 356 -32.33 -6.10 -21.94
N ALA A 357 -32.16 -6.90 -23.00
CA ALA A 357 -33.27 -7.27 -23.89
C ALA A 357 -34.24 -8.25 -23.21
N SER A 358 -33.73 -9.27 -22.48
CA SER A 358 -34.56 -10.17 -21.68
C SER A 358 -35.35 -9.39 -20.64
N ASN A 359 -34.68 -8.60 -19.79
CA ASN A 359 -35.34 -7.84 -18.73
C ASN A 359 -36.43 -6.89 -19.28
N ARG A 360 -36.27 -6.34 -20.48
CA ARG A 360 -37.34 -5.58 -21.16
C ARG A 360 -38.52 -6.46 -21.56
N LEU A 361 -38.28 -7.62 -22.17
CA LEU A 361 -39.34 -8.58 -22.51
C LEU A 361 -40.09 -9.04 -21.25
N ASP A 362 -39.38 -9.31 -20.16
CA ASP A 362 -39.95 -9.68 -18.87
C ASP A 362 -40.84 -8.54 -18.32
N THR A 363 -40.37 -7.28 -18.32
CA THR A 363 -41.22 -6.13 -17.91
C THR A 363 -42.41 -5.88 -18.85
N LEU A 364 -42.30 -6.20 -20.14
CA LEU A 364 -43.40 -6.10 -21.10
C LEU A 364 -44.44 -7.22 -20.90
N SER A 365 -44.01 -8.43 -20.52
CA SER A 365 -44.90 -9.55 -20.18
C SER A 365 -45.74 -9.28 -18.92
N ALA A 366 -45.22 -8.42 -18.02
CA ALA A 366 -45.92 -7.98 -16.81
C ALA A 366 -46.98 -6.88 -17.05
N VAL A 367 -47.11 -6.34 -18.27
CA VAL A 367 -48.14 -5.34 -18.61
C VAL A 367 -49.51 -6.03 -18.74
N PRO A 368 -50.52 -5.66 -17.93
CA PRO A 368 -51.85 -6.27 -18.03
C PRO A 368 -52.49 -6.02 -19.39
N LEU A 369 -52.82 -7.10 -20.11
CA LEU A 369 -53.57 -7.01 -21.36
C LEU A 369 -54.97 -6.43 -21.09
N PRO A 370 -55.40 -5.37 -21.80
CA PRO A 370 -56.73 -4.79 -21.58
C PRO A 370 -57.81 -5.79 -21.98
N TYR A 371 -58.64 -6.18 -21.02
CA TYR A 371 -59.78 -7.06 -21.27
C TYR A 371 -60.70 -6.50 -22.35
N ALA A 372 -61.14 -7.37 -23.26
CA ALA A 372 -62.08 -6.99 -24.31
C ALA A 372 -63.36 -6.42 -23.67
N ARG A 373 -63.84 -5.27 -24.17
CA ARG A 373 -65.11 -4.69 -23.72
C ARG A 373 -66.23 -5.73 -23.89
N PRO A 374 -67.12 -5.93 -22.90
CA PRO A 374 -68.35 -6.69 -23.10
C PRO A 374 -69.11 -6.14 -24.30
N ARG A 375 -69.63 -7.04 -25.14
CA ARG A 375 -70.56 -6.64 -26.21
C ARG A 375 -71.86 -6.19 -25.55
N GLN A 376 -72.34 -5.02 -25.97
CA GLN A 376 -73.71 -4.53 -25.70
C GLN A 376 -74.68 -5.15 -26.72
#